data_AF-A0A0J9B951-F1
#
_entry.id   AF-A0A0J9B951-F1
#
_cell.length_a   1.000
_cell.length_b   1.000
_cell.length_c   1.000
_cell.angle_alpha   90.00
_cell.angle_beta   90.00
_cell.angle_gamma   90.00
#
_symmetry.space_group_name_H-M   'P 1'
#
loop_
_entity.id
_entity.type
_entity.pdbx_description
1 polymer ?
#
loop_
_entity_poly.entity_id
_entity_poly.type
_entity_poly.pdbx_seq_one_letter_code
_entity_poly.pdbx_strand_id
1 'polypeptide(L)'
;MKKIAEFFRNSCIRTHWISYLAGFIFVIGIKYFYSQAGCRQLQWILAPTAWWVRTLSGIPFEYDPDAGYINYDYRFIIASSCSGVRFMILSTAALLFSFVHRMRTSWQGVAWTAFSLAFSYAATVFINGIRITASIYIPGYARQYGLYDGWLTPGRLHTAIGIAIYFSSLFALYRMADHASGRIAPTVDQSSPDSPMDTDLQKRSGAWLRDLIFRCVPPVFWYYLAVLIIPILNRAYEHDTETFVEYAMLLTVICTAILCLLCIPSVLWKIRHKRRP
;
A
#
# COMPACT_ATOMS: atom_id res chain seq x y z
N MET A 1 -29.69 15.66 -11.74
CA MET A 1 -28.60 14.76 -11.26
C MET A 1 -27.36 15.51 -10.74
N LYS A 2 -26.75 16.47 -11.45
CA LYS A 2 -25.56 17.22 -10.97
C LYS A 2 -25.74 17.93 -9.62
N LYS A 3 -26.84 18.67 -9.42
CA LYS A 3 -27.15 19.36 -8.15
C LYS A 3 -27.36 18.43 -6.95
N ILE A 4 -27.93 17.24 -7.18
CA ILE A 4 -28.15 16.24 -6.13
C ILE A 4 -26.82 15.59 -5.75
N ALA A 5 -25.99 15.24 -6.73
CA ALA A 5 -24.63 14.74 -6.49
C ALA A 5 -23.75 15.78 -5.76
N GLU A 6 -23.87 17.06 -6.09
CA GLU A 6 -23.21 18.16 -5.38
C GLU A 6 -23.70 18.33 -3.94
N PHE A 7 -25.01 18.24 -3.71
CA PHE A 7 -25.61 18.33 -2.38
C PHE A 7 -25.20 17.16 -1.48
N PHE A 8 -25.20 15.92 -2.01
CA PHE A 8 -24.71 14.74 -1.29
C PHE A 8 -23.20 14.80 -1.05
N ARG A 9 -22.40 15.27 -2.03
CA ARG A 9 -20.95 15.47 -1.89
C ARG A 9 -20.62 16.48 -0.78
N ASN A 10 -21.33 17.61 -0.75
CA ASN A 10 -21.14 18.64 0.27
C ASN A 10 -21.63 18.18 1.65
N SER A 11 -22.73 17.43 1.73
CA SER A 11 -23.23 16.89 3.00
C SER A 11 -22.34 15.80 3.56
N CYS A 12 -21.84 14.89 2.73
CA CYS A 12 -21.02 13.76 3.15
C CYS A 12 -19.62 14.18 3.65
N ILE A 13 -18.96 15.11 2.93
CA ILE A 13 -17.68 15.69 3.39
C ILE A 13 -17.89 16.47 4.69
N ARG A 14 -18.98 17.25 4.79
CA ARG A 14 -19.33 17.99 6.00
C ARG A 14 -19.74 17.08 7.17
N THR A 15 -20.18 15.85 6.93
CA THR A 15 -20.46 14.88 8.00
C THR A 15 -19.18 14.23 8.54
N HIS A 16 -18.18 14.00 7.68
CA HIS A 16 -16.96 13.24 8.02
C HIS A 16 -15.69 14.09 8.15
N TRP A 17 -15.83 15.42 8.16
CA TRP A 17 -14.68 16.34 8.22
C TRP A 17 -13.77 16.08 9.45
N ILE A 18 -14.35 15.69 10.59
CA ILE A 18 -13.61 15.34 11.81
C ILE A 18 -12.70 14.14 11.54
N SER A 19 -13.21 13.09 10.89
CA SER A 19 -12.43 11.91 10.54
C SER A 19 -11.31 12.22 9.54
N TYR A 20 -11.58 13.07 8.54
CA TYR A 20 -10.57 13.56 7.61
C TYR A 20 -9.46 14.35 8.31
N LEU A 21 -9.84 15.29 9.19
CA LEU A 21 -8.91 16.11 9.94
C LEU A 21 -8.06 15.26 10.89
N ALA A 22 -8.69 14.34 11.63
CA ALA A 22 -8.00 13.42 12.52
C ALA A 22 -6.99 12.54 11.76
N GLY A 23 -7.40 11.97 10.61
CA GLY A 23 -6.51 11.19 9.75
C GLY A 23 -5.34 12.02 9.21
N PHE A 24 -5.59 13.26 8.80
CA PHE A 24 -4.54 14.17 8.32
C PHE A 24 -3.54 14.53 9.41
N ILE A 25 -4.02 14.93 10.60
CA ILE A 25 -3.18 15.22 11.77
C ILE A 25 -2.34 13.99 12.14
N PHE A 26 -2.93 12.79 12.14
CA PHE A 26 -2.21 11.56 12.42
C PHE A 26 -1.10 11.30 11.40
N VAL A 27 -1.41 11.37 10.09
CA VAL A 27 -0.44 11.12 9.01
C VAL A 27 0.74 12.10 9.08
N ILE A 28 0.46 13.40 9.26
CA ILE A 28 1.50 14.42 9.35
C ILE A 28 2.28 14.30 10.66
N GLY A 29 1.59 14.08 11.78
CA GLY A 29 2.21 13.92 13.10
C GLY A 29 3.17 12.75 13.14
N ILE A 30 2.76 11.57 12.65
CA ILE A 30 3.63 10.38 12.58
C ILE A 30 4.78 10.61 11.60
N LYS A 31 4.54 11.25 10.45
CA LYS A 31 5.62 11.57 9.48
C LYS A 31 6.68 12.47 10.11
N TYR A 32 6.25 13.50 10.83
CA TYR A 32 7.15 14.43 11.52
C TYR A 32 7.91 13.75 12.65
N PHE A 33 7.21 13.01 13.52
CA PHE A 33 7.84 12.22 14.58
C PHE A 33 8.88 11.25 14.03
N TYR A 34 8.53 10.49 12.99
CA TYR A 34 9.44 9.53 12.35
C TYR A 34 10.71 10.18 11.79
N SER A 35 10.62 11.42 11.28
CA SER A 35 11.80 12.12 10.73
C SER A 35 12.88 12.43 11.75
N GLN A 36 12.54 12.45 13.04
CA GLN A 36 13.46 12.73 14.15
C GLN A 36 13.70 11.52 15.04
N ALA A 37 12.95 10.44 14.84
CA ALA A 37 12.93 9.32 15.77
C ALA A 37 14.09 8.34 15.55
N GLY A 38 14.85 8.10 16.62
CA GLY A 38 15.83 7.01 16.70
C GLY A 38 15.19 5.65 17.04
N CYS A 39 16.01 4.60 17.11
CA CYS A 39 15.57 3.22 17.38
C CYS A 39 14.77 3.10 18.68
N ARG A 40 15.22 3.77 19.75
CA ARG A 40 14.54 3.79 21.05
C ARG A 40 13.11 4.33 21.00
N GLN A 41 12.87 5.38 20.21
CA GLN A 41 11.55 6.00 20.09
C GLN A 41 10.60 5.21 19.18
N LEU A 42 11.14 4.34 18.33
CA LEU A 42 10.39 3.47 17.43
C LEU A 42 10.15 2.06 17.99
N GLN A 43 10.49 1.81 19.26
CA GLN A 43 10.29 0.50 19.90
C GLN A 43 8.84 -0.01 19.82
N TRP A 44 7.85 0.87 19.89
CA TRP A 44 6.44 0.49 19.81
C TRP A 44 6.09 -0.26 18.52
N ILE A 45 6.81 -0.02 17.41
CA ILE A 45 6.64 -0.76 16.15
C ILE A 45 7.78 -1.74 15.87
N LEU A 46 9.00 -1.41 16.29
CA LEU A 46 10.18 -2.25 16.10
C LEU A 46 10.13 -3.52 16.95
N ALA A 47 9.72 -3.43 18.22
CA ALA A 47 9.64 -4.59 19.11
C ALA A 47 8.67 -5.67 18.61
N PRO A 48 7.39 -5.35 18.28
CA PRO A 48 6.48 -6.36 17.73
C PRO A 48 6.94 -6.86 16.34
N THR A 49 7.56 -6.01 15.53
CA THR A 49 8.13 -6.43 14.25
C THR A 49 9.29 -7.41 14.45
N ALA A 50 10.25 -7.11 15.34
CA ALA A 50 11.40 -7.96 15.61
C ALA A 50 10.99 -9.31 16.22
N TRP A 51 10.00 -9.29 17.12
CA TRP A 51 9.37 -10.51 17.62
C TRP A 51 8.79 -11.35 16.47
N TRP A 52 8.02 -10.73 15.57
CA TRP A 52 7.43 -11.44 14.43
C TRP A 52 8.48 -11.97 13.45
N VAL A 53 9.53 -11.21 13.17
CA VAL A 53 10.66 -11.66 12.35
C VAL A 53 11.34 -12.86 13.00
N ARG A 54 11.61 -12.82 14.31
CA ARG A 54 12.18 -13.95 15.07
C ARG A 54 11.29 -15.19 14.95
N THR A 55 9.97 -15.04 15.04
CA THR A 55 9.03 -16.17 14.87
C THR A 55 9.09 -16.74 13.46
N LEU A 56 9.18 -15.89 12.43
CA LEU A 56 9.22 -16.32 11.03
C LEU A 56 10.56 -16.92 10.59
N SER A 57 11.68 -16.36 11.05
CA SER A 57 13.03 -16.76 10.63
C SER A 57 13.68 -17.77 11.58
N GLY A 58 13.20 -17.87 12.82
CA GLY A 58 13.88 -18.62 13.89
C GLY A 58 15.18 -17.96 14.38
N ILE A 59 15.51 -16.75 13.91
CA ILE A 59 16.76 -16.06 14.24
C ILE A 59 16.58 -15.20 15.50
N PRO A 60 17.43 -15.36 16.54
CA PRO A 60 17.37 -14.49 17.71
C PRO A 60 17.91 -13.10 17.36
N PHE A 61 17.24 -12.05 17.85
CA PHE A 61 17.72 -10.68 17.74
C PHE A 61 17.87 -10.07 19.13
N GLU A 62 19.00 -9.43 19.37
CA GLU A 62 19.31 -8.70 20.60
C GLU A 62 19.03 -7.22 20.40
N TYR A 63 18.45 -6.57 21.41
CA TYR A 63 18.14 -5.15 21.32
C TYR A 63 19.32 -4.29 21.77
N ASP A 64 19.78 -3.43 20.88
CA ASP A 64 20.77 -2.38 21.13
C ASP A 64 20.08 -0.99 21.04
N PRO A 65 20.24 -0.11 22.06
CA PRO A 65 19.59 1.21 22.07
C PRO A 65 19.96 2.13 20.90
N ASP A 66 21.17 2.01 20.36
CA ASP A 66 21.73 2.93 19.37
C ASP A 66 21.51 2.39 17.94
N ALA A 67 21.67 1.08 17.75
CA ALA A 67 21.58 0.44 16.44
C ALA A 67 20.21 -0.22 16.14
N GLY A 68 19.42 -0.56 17.17
CA GLY A 68 18.18 -1.32 17.04
C GLY A 68 18.37 -2.81 17.32
N TYR A 69 17.66 -3.69 16.62
CA TYR A 69 17.77 -5.14 16.86
C TYR A 69 18.88 -5.76 16.00
N ILE A 70 19.91 -6.34 16.61
CA ILE A 70 21.09 -6.89 15.93
C ILE A 70 21.10 -8.42 16.04
N ASN A 71 21.57 -9.07 14.98
CA ASN A 71 22.09 -10.42 15.05
C ASN A 71 23.50 -10.47 14.43
N TYR A 72 24.48 -10.95 15.21
CA TYR A 72 25.88 -11.00 14.81
C TYR A 72 26.20 -12.13 13.81
N ASP A 73 25.52 -13.28 13.92
CA ASP A 73 25.74 -14.46 13.07
C ASP A 73 25.33 -14.19 11.62
N TYR A 74 24.19 -13.56 11.42
CA TYR A 74 23.64 -13.19 10.12
C TYR A 74 24.07 -11.80 9.64
N ARG A 75 24.88 -11.08 10.46
CA ARG A 75 25.31 -9.69 10.22
C ARG A 75 24.17 -8.78 9.77
N PHE A 76 23.03 -8.87 10.45
CA PHE A 76 21.81 -8.18 10.07
C PHE A 76 21.31 -7.28 11.21
N ILE A 77 20.87 -6.08 10.86
CA ILE A 77 20.40 -5.06 11.81
C ILE A 77 19.01 -4.58 11.39
N ILE A 78 18.04 -4.66 12.31
CA ILE A 78 16.72 -4.05 12.17
C ILE A 78 16.78 -2.65 12.78
N ALA A 79 17.22 -1.69 11.98
CA ALA A 79 17.31 -0.27 12.33
C ALA A 79 15.99 0.49 12.13
N SER A 80 15.98 1.78 12.44
CA SER A 80 14.83 2.70 12.23
C SER A 80 14.32 2.72 10.78
N SER A 81 15.19 2.49 9.80
CA SER A 81 14.84 2.33 8.37
C SER A 81 13.95 1.13 8.10
N CYS A 82 14.01 0.11 8.96
CA CYS A 82 13.22 -1.12 8.87
C CYS A 82 11.91 -1.06 9.66
N SER A 83 11.57 0.05 10.31
CA SER A 83 10.38 0.17 11.18
C SER A 83 9.04 -0.03 10.48
N GLY A 84 8.96 0.12 9.16
CA GLY A 84 7.70 0.00 8.41
C GLY A 84 6.76 1.21 8.56
N VAL A 85 7.14 2.26 9.30
CA VAL A 85 6.30 3.45 9.53
C VAL A 85 5.84 4.11 8.23
N ARG A 86 6.70 4.14 7.20
CA ARG A 86 6.33 4.66 5.87
C ARG A 86 5.14 3.89 5.27
N PHE A 87 5.13 2.57 5.42
CA PHE A 87 4.03 1.73 4.95
C PHE A 87 2.77 1.91 5.83
N MET A 88 2.93 2.12 7.14
CA MET A 88 1.81 2.42 8.04
C MET A 88 1.10 3.73 7.65
N ILE A 89 1.87 4.79 7.39
CA ILE A 89 1.33 6.08 6.92
C ILE A 89 0.59 5.89 5.60
N LEU A 90 1.22 5.22 4.64
CA LEU A 90 0.68 4.95 3.31
C LEU A 90 -0.63 4.15 3.37
N SER A 91 -0.64 3.04 4.09
CA SER A 91 -1.83 2.19 4.23
C SER A 91 -2.94 2.90 5.01
N THR A 92 -2.61 3.65 6.05
CA THR A 92 -3.59 4.49 6.77
C THR A 92 -4.25 5.50 5.83
N ALA A 93 -3.45 6.24 5.07
CA ALA A 93 -3.95 7.24 4.13
C ALA A 93 -4.84 6.59 3.07
N ALA A 94 -4.41 5.45 2.51
CA ALA A 94 -5.18 4.71 1.52
C ALA A 94 -6.52 4.19 2.07
N LEU A 95 -6.54 3.63 3.28
CA LEU A 95 -7.74 3.05 3.90
C LEU A 95 -8.72 4.12 4.41
N LEU A 96 -8.21 5.22 4.95
CA LEU A 96 -9.04 6.27 5.53
C LEU A 96 -9.60 7.18 4.44
N PHE A 97 -8.73 7.85 3.68
CA PHE A 97 -9.15 8.89 2.74
C PHE A 97 -9.93 8.33 1.54
N SER A 98 -9.71 7.07 1.17
CA SER A 98 -10.43 6.45 0.05
C SER A 98 -11.81 5.89 0.43
N PHE A 99 -12.10 5.66 1.71
CA PHE A 99 -13.31 4.92 2.10
C PHE A 99 -14.18 5.58 3.18
N VAL A 100 -13.66 6.55 3.95
CA VAL A 100 -14.44 7.18 5.03
C VAL A 100 -15.71 7.88 4.54
N HIS A 101 -15.70 8.45 3.33
CA HIS A 101 -16.90 9.06 2.73
C HIS A 101 -18.00 8.04 2.38
N ARG A 102 -17.70 6.73 2.35
CA ARG A 102 -18.72 5.70 2.10
C ARG A 102 -19.55 5.40 3.35
N MET A 103 -19.12 5.89 4.51
CA MET A 103 -19.83 5.69 5.78
C MET A 103 -21.10 6.56 5.81
N ARG A 104 -22.21 5.98 6.29
CA ARG A 104 -23.52 6.66 6.25
C ARG A 104 -23.68 7.65 7.40
N THR A 105 -23.09 7.35 8.55
CA THR A 105 -23.18 8.18 9.76
C THR A 105 -21.80 8.61 10.25
N SER A 106 -21.72 9.74 10.94
CA SER A 106 -20.46 10.24 11.51
C SER A 106 -19.83 9.24 12.48
N TRP A 107 -20.63 8.52 13.28
CA TRP A 107 -20.15 7.44 14.14
C TRP A 107 -19.49 6.29 13.34
N GLN A 108 -20.08 5.89 12.21
CA GLN A 108 -19.45 4.91 11.31
C GLN A 108 -18.15 5.46 10.71
N GLY A 109 -18.08 6.76 10.41
CA GLY A 109 -16.84 7.43 9.98
C GLY A 109 -15.73 7.37 11.02
N VAL A 110 -16.06 7.63 12.29
CA VAL A 110 -15.12 7.51 13.43
C VAL A 110 -14.72 6.06 13.66
N ALA A 111 -15.66 5.13 13.66
CA ALA A 111 -15.37 3.70 13.80
C ALA A 111 -14.47 3.19 12.66
N TRP A 112 -14.73 3.61 11.42
CA TRP A 112 -13.88 3.28 10.26
C TRP A 112 -12.49 3.90 10.37
N THR A 113 -12.39 5.11 10.92
CA THR A 113 -11.11 5.77 11.18
C THR A 113 -10.29 4.98 12.20
N ALA A 114 -10.88 4.63 13.34
CA ALA A 114 -10.23 3.82 14.37
C ALA A 114 -9.81 2.44 13.83
N PHE A 115 -10.71 1.78 13.08
CA PHE A 115 -10.40 0.52 12.40
C PHE A 115 -9.24 0.67 11.42
N SER A 116 -9.24 1.70 10.57
CA SER A 116 -8.20 1.93 9.57
C SER A 116 -6.82 2.12 10.23
N LEU A 117 -6.76 2.84 11.35
CA LEU A 117 -5.53 3.06 12.13
C LEU A 117 -5.02 1.77 12.79
N ALA A 118 -5.92 1.02 13.45
CA ALA A 118 -5.55 -0.23 14.11
C ALA A 118 -5.12 -1.30 13.08
N PHE A 119 -5.88 -1.40 11.98
CA PHE A 119 -5.61 -2.36 10.92
C PHE A 119 -4.34 -2.03 10.15
N SER A 120 -4.05 -0.76 9.85
CA SER A 120 -2.80 -0.36 9.21
C SER A 120 -1.58 -0.65 10.09
N TYR A 121 -1.68 -0.45 11.40
CA TYR A 121 -0.63 -0.81 12.36
C TYR A 121 -0.36 -2.32 12.36
N ALA A 122 -1.41 -3.14 12.55
CA ALA A 122 -1.29 -4.60 12.56
C ALA A 122 -0.76 -5.14 11.23
N ALA A 123 -1.30 -4.65 10.11
CA ALA A 123 -0.83 -5.00 8.77
C ALA A 123 0.64 -4.59 8.58
N THR A 124 1.05 -3.43 9.11
CA THR A 124 2.45 -3.00 9.04
C THR A 124 3.35 -3.99 9.77
N VAL A 125 3.09 -4.33 11.03
CA VAL A 125 3.91 -5.31 11.77
C VAL A 125 4.03 -6.62 10.99
N PHE A 126 2.91 -7.13 10.47
CA PHE A 126 2.87 -8.40 9.73
C PHE A 126 3.65 -8.34 8.41
N ILE A 127 3.31 -7.40 7.53
CA ILE A 127 3.90 -7.24 6.19
C ILE A 127 5.37 -6.84 6.28
N ASN A 128 5.68 -5.96 7.24
CA ASN A 128 7.05 -5.51 7.46
C ASN A 128 7.94 -6.64 8.00
N GLY A 129 7.41 -7.53 8.84
CA GLY A 129 8.13 -8.73 9.24
C GLY A 129 8.45 -9.63 8.04
N ILE A 130 7.47 -9.87 7.15
CA ILE A 130 7.71 -10.61 5.90
C ILE A 130 8.80 -9.93 5.05
N ARG A 131 8.76 -8.60 4.93
CA ARG A 131 9.77 -7.82 4.21
C ARG A 131 11.17 -7.99 4.77
N ILE A 132 11.32 -7.93 6.09
CA ILE A 132 12.61 -8.09 6.75
C ILE A 132 13.12 -9.52 6.58
N THR A 133 12.27 -10.53 6.83
CA THR A 133 12.63 -11.94 6.63
C THR A 133 13.03 -12.23 5.19
N ALA A 134 12.29 -11.69 4.21
CA ALA A 134 12.65 -11.79 2.80
C ALA A 134 14.01 -11.12 2.50
N SER A 135 14.31 -9.99 3.15
CA SER A 135 15.60 -9.30 3.01
C SER A 135 16.77 -10.05 3.64
N ILE A 136 16.52 -11.01 4.55
CA ILE A 136 17.55 -11.88 5.13
C ILE A 136 17.86 -13.04 4.17
N TYR A 137 16.84 -13.71 3.65
CA TYR A 137 17.05 -14.95 2.87
C TYR A 137 17.26 -14.75 1.37
N ILE A 138 16.56 -13.81 0.72
CA ILE A 138 16.62 -13.62 -0.74
C ILE A 138 18.04 -13.28 -1.22
N PRO A 139 18.81 -12.38 -0.56
CA PRO A 139 20.21 -12.15 -0.92
C PRO A 139 21.07 -13.41 -0.97
N GLY A 140 20.87 -14.35 -0.03
CA GLY A 140 21.61 -15.62 -0.01
C GLY A 140 21.35 -16.46 -1.26
N TYR A 141 20.08 -16.60 -1.64
CA TYR A 141 19.71 -17.32 -2.87
C TYR A 141 20.18 -16.62 -4.13
N ALA A 142 20.02 -15.29 -4.21
CA ALA A 142 20.45 -14.53 -5.38
C ALA A 142 21.97 -14.64 -5.62
N ARG A 143 22.78 -14.74 -4.55
CA ARG A 143 24.22 -14.99 -4.65
C ARG A 143 24.52 -16.38 -5.18
N GLN A 144 23.77 -17.39 -4.76
CA GLN A 144 23.95 -18.77 -5.22
C GLN A 144 23.68 -18.94 -6.72
N TYR A 145 22.71 -18.20 -7.28
CA TYR A 145 22.38 -18.25 -8.71
C TYR A 145 23.20 -17.29 -9.59
N GLY A 146 24.25 -16.65 -9.04
CA GLY A 146 25.10 -15.73 -9.81
C GLY A 146 24.40 -14.44 -10.25
N LEU A 147 23.25 -14.10 -9.65
CA LEU A 147 22.45 -12.92 -10.03
C LEU A 147 23.04 -11.59 -9.51
N TYR A 148 24.16 -11.66 -8.77
CA TYR A 148 24.85 -10.50 -8.19
C TYR A 148 25.87 -9.83 -9.12
N ASP A 149 26.18 -10.44 -10.26
CA ASP A 149 27.18 -9.92 -11.19
C ASP A 149 26.55 -8.87 -12.11
N GLY A 150 26.54 -7.61 -11.64
CA GLY A 150 26.18 -6.44 -12.45
C GLY A 150 25.16 -5.51 -11.78
N TRP A 151 23.97 -5.39 -12.36
CA TRP A 151 22.99 -4.34 -12.03
C TRP A 151 22.25 -4.54 -10.69
N LEU A 152 22.27 -5.75 -10.12
CA LEU A 152 21.51 -6.14 -8.92
C LEU A 152 22.33 -6.02 -7.62
N THR A 153 22.62 -4.78 -7.20
CA THR A 153 23.36 -4.55 -5.94
C THR A 153 22.54 -4.95 -4.71
N PRO A 154 23.17 -5.26 -3.55
CA PRO A 154 22.45 -5.57 -2.31
C PRO A 154 21.41 -4.51 -1.92
N GLY A 155 21.74 -3.23 -2.11
CA GLY A 155 20.84 -2.11 -1.86
C GLY A 155 19.63 -2.10 -2.81
N ARG A 156 19.86 -2.29 -4.11
CA ARG A 156 18.77 -2.37 -5.11
C ARG A 156 17.87 -3.57 -4.86
N LEU A 157 18.44 -4.71 -4.49
CA LEU A 157 17.66 -5.90 -4.14
C LEU A 157 16.80 -5.67 -2.88
N HIS A 158 17.36 -5.08 -1.83
CA HIS A 158 16.59 -4.72 -0.63
C HIS A 158 15.42 -3.78 -0.97
N THR A 159 15.68 -2.76 -1.78
CA THR A 159 14.65 -1.82 -2.25
C THR A 159 13.60 -2.53 -3.11
N ALA A 160 14.01 -3.42 -4.01
CA ALA A 160 13.11 -4.20 -4.86
C ALA A 160 12.17 -5.11 -4.04
N ILE A 161 12.72 -5.81 -3.05
CA ILE A 161 11.94 -6.64 -2.10
C ILE A 161 10.92 -5.76 -1.35
N GLY A 162 11.36 -4.60 -0.86
CA GLY A 162 10.50 -3.63 -0.20
C GLY A 162 9.35 -3.15 -1.09
N ILE A 163 9.65 -2.77 -2.33
CA ILE A 163 8.64 -2.33 -3.30
C ILE A 163 7.66 -3.45 -3.59
N ALA A 164 8.15 -4.65 -3.89
CA ALA A 164 7.31 -5.79 -4.24
C ALA A 164 6.33 -6.14 -3.12
N ILE A 165 6.82 -6.25 -1.89
CA ILE A 165 6.00 -6.64 -0.73
C ILE A 165 5.02 -5.53 -0.35
N TYR A 166 5.46 -4.27 -0.27
CA TYR A 166 4.56 -3.17 0.11
C TYR A 166 3.52 -2.86 -0.95
N PHE A 167 3.88 -2.85 -2.24
CA PHE A 167 2.95 -2.54 -3.30
C PHE A 167 1.87 -3.63 -3.44
N SER A 168 2.27 -4.91 -3.47
CA SER A 168 1.32 -6.04 -3.51
C SER A 168 0.41 -6.06 -2.28
N SER A 169 0.95 -5.82 -1.09
CA SER A 169 0.15 -5.78 0.14
C SER A 169 -0.81 -4.60 0.19
N LEU A 170 -0.37 -3.40 -0.25
CA LEU A 170 -1.27 -2.24 -0.33
C LEU A 170 -2.45 -2.52 -1.26
N PHE A 171 -2.21 -3.18 -2.39
CA PHE A 171 -3.26 -3.58 -3.31
C PHE A 171 -4.26 -4.54 -2.65
N ALA A 172 -3.76 -5.54 -1.90
CA ALA A 172 -4.60 -6.48 -1.15
C ALA A 172 -5.42 -5.75 -0.07
N LEU A 173 -4.79 -4.90 0.74
CA LEU A 173 -5.46 -4.12 1.79
C LEU A 173 -6.55 -3.21 1.20
N TYR A 174 -6.27 -2.55 0.07
CA TYR A 174 -7.25 -1.71 -0.61
C TYR A 174 -8.46 -2.51 -1.09
N ARG A 175 -8.24 -3.69 -1.70
CA ARG A 175 -9.32 -4.58 -2.14
C ARG A 175 -10.15 -5.11 -0.98
N MET A 176 -9.51 -5.46 0.14
CA MET A 176 -10.20 -5.87 1.36
C MET A 176 -11.08 -4.74 1.92
N ALA A 177 -10.57 -3.51 1.93
CA ALA A 177 -11.30 -2.34 2.40
C ALA A 177 -12.44 -1.92 1.46
N ASP A 178 -12.24 -2.04 0.14
CA ASP A 178 -13.29 -1.80 -0.86
C ASP A 178 -14.46 -2.77 -0.65
N HIS A 179 -14.15 -4.05 -0.47
CA HIS A 179 -15.17 -5.07 -0.19
C HIS A 179 -15.84 -4.87 1.18
N ALA A 180 -15.09 -4.55 2.23
CA ALA A 180 -15.64 -4.30 3.56
C ALA A 180 -16.54 -3.05 3.58
N SER A 181 -16.11 -1.96 2.93
CA SER A 181 -16.91 -0.73 2.83
C SER A 181 -18.15 -0.90 1.95
N GLY A 182 -18.08 -1.70 0.89
CA GLY A 182 -19.22 -2.04 0.04
C GLY A 182 -20.31 -2.84 0.77
N ARG A 183 -19.95 -3.65 1.77
CA ARG A 183 -20.94 -4.31 2.65
C ARG A 183 -21.65 -3.34 3.59
N ILE A 184 -20.95 -2.28 3.99
CA ILE A 184 -21.49 -1.26 4.90
C ILE A 184 -22.38 -0.26 4.15
N ALA A 185 -22.09 -0.02 2.87
CA ALA A 185 -22.87 0.82 1.98
C ALA A 185 -23.48 -0.04 0.84
N PRO A 186 -24.59 -0.75 1.07
CA PRO A 186 -25.28 -1.42 -0.01
C PRO A 186 -25.68 -0.36 -1.05
N THR A 187 -25.15 -0.51 -2.26
CA THR A 187 -25.39 0.37 -3.38
C THR A 187 -26.84 0.24 -3.77
N VAL A 188 -27.61 1.30 -3.59
CA VAL A 188 -28.87 1.50 -4.28
C VAL A 188 -28.50 1.82 -5.73
N ASP A 189 -28.59 0.86 -6.64
CA ASP A 189 -28.61 1.12 -8.08
C ASP A 189 -29.56 0.11 -8.76
N GLN A 190 -30.75 0.59 -9.15
CA GLN A 190 -31.09 1.01 -10.52
C GLN A 190 -31.52 -0.18 -11.40
N SER A 191 -32.72 -0.68 -11.14
CA SER A 191 -33.55 -1.33 -12.14
C SER A 191 -34.20 -0.28 -13.03
N SER A 192 -33.66 -0.04 -14.22
CA SER A 192 -34.38 0.58 -15.33
C SER A 192 -33.98 -0.16 -16.61
N PRO A 193 -34.78 -1.13 -17.07
CA PRO A 193 -34.59 -1.74 -18.37
C PRO A 193 -35.12 -0.74 -19.40
N ASP A 194 -34.31 -0.40 -20.41
CA ASP A 194 -34.74 -0.16 -21.79
C ASP A 194 -33.62 0.53 -22.59
N SER A 195 -32.81 -0.26 -23.30
CA SER A 195 -32.09 0.18 -24.50
C SER A 195 -31.59 -1.01 -25.35
N PRO A 196 -31.51 -0.84 -26.69
CA PRO A 196 -31.54 -1.91 -27.68
C PRO A 196 -30.21 -2.67 -27.88
N MET A 197 -30.36 -3.88 -28.44
CA MET A 197 -29.56 -5.10 -28.25
C MET A 197 -28.17 -5.15 -28.93
N ASP A 198 -27.84 -4.28 -29.89
CA ASP A 198 -26.60 -4.42 -30.69
C ASP A 198 -25.42 -3.54 -30.24
N THR A 199 -25.66 -2.52 -29.41
CA THR A 199 -24.59 -1.67 -28.83
C THR A 199 -23.86 -2.35 -27.65
N ASP A 200 -24.35 -3.51 -27.23
CA ASP A 200 -24.11 -4.07 -25.89
C ASP A 200 -22.78 -4.83 -25.78
N LEU A 201 -22.26 -5.42 -26.87
CA LEU A 201 -20.96 -6.12 -26.84
C LEU A 201 -19.77 -5.15 -26.75
N GLN A 202 -19.78 -4.05 -27.51
CA GLN A 202 -18.69 -3.06 -27.51
C GLN A 202 -18.72 -2.22 -26.22
N LYS A 203 -19.91 -1.88 -25.73
CA LYS A 203 -20.13 -1.21 -24.44
C LYS A 203 -19.74 -2.09 -23.25
N ARG A 204 -20.01 -3.41 -23.29
CA ARG A 204 -19.53 -4.39 -22.28
C ARG A 204 -18.02 -4.57 -22.26
N SER A 205 -17.35 -4.52 -23.43
CA SER A 205 -15.89 -4.65 -23.50
C SER A 205 -15.18 -3.45 -22.85
N GLY A 206 -15.65 -2.23 -23.13
CA GLY A 206 -15.13 -1.02 -22.50
C GLY A 206 -15.48 -0.90 -21.01
N ALA A 207 -16.65 -1.37 -20.59
CA ALA A 207 -17.08 -1.32 -19.20
C ALA A 207 -16.20 -2.15 -18.26
N TRP A 208 -15.78 -3.35 -18.68
CA TRP A 208 -14.89 -4.21 -17.88
C TRP A 208 -13.47 -3.63 -17.78
N LEU A 209 -12.92 -3.10 -18.87
CA LEU A 209 -11.62 -2.43 -18.84
C LEU A 209 -11.65 -1.21 -17.91
N ARG A 210 -12.74 -0.43 -17.98
CA ARG A 210 -12.97 0.71 -17.09
C ARG A 210 -13.04 0.31 -15.62
N ASP A 211 -13.76 -0.77 -15.29
CA ASP A 211 -13.83 -1.31 -13.94
C ASP A 211 -12.46 -1.82 -13.44
N LEU A 212 -11.71 -2.53 -14.29
CA LEU A 212 -10.35 -2.96 -13.97
C LEU A 212 -9.43 -1.76 -13.67
N ILE A 213 -9.48 -0.72 -14.50
CA ILE A 213 -8.72 0.53 -14.31
C ILE A 213 -9.10 1.18 -12.98
N PHE A 214 -10.40 1.38 -12.70
CA PHE A 214 -10.86 2.00 -11.46
C PHE A 214 -10.46 1.21 -10.20
N ARG A 215 -10.30 -0.11 -10.30
CA ARG A 215 -9.81 -0.94 -9.19
C ARG A 215 -8.30 -0.87 -8.97
N CYS A 216 -7.53 -0.54 -10.00
CA CYS A 216 -6.07 -0.52 -9.94
C CYS A 216 -5.50 0.89 -9.70
N VAL A 217 -6.19 1.93 -10.16
CA VAL A 217 -5.73 3.32 -10.05
C VAL A 217 -5.51 3.77 -8.61
N PRO A 218 -6.44 3.55 -7.64
CA PRO A 218 -6.27 4.13 -6.31
C PRO A 218 -5.07 3.57 -5.52
N PRO A 219 -4.80 2.25 -5.47
CA PRO A 219 -3.57 1.73 -4.83
C PRO A 219 -2.29 2.28 -5.47
N VAL A 220 -2.26 2.36 -6.81
CA VAL A 220 -1.12 2.92 -7.57
C VAL A 220 -0.92 4.39 -7.23
N PHE A 221 -2.01 5.17 -7.25
CA PHE A 221 -2.01 6.58 -6.89
C PHE A 221 -1.42 6.79 -5.49
N TRP A 222 -1.92 6.07 -4.48
CA TRP A 222 -1.43 6.22 -3.11
C TRP A 222 0.05 5.85 -2.98
N TYR A 223 0.45 4.75 -3.61
CA TYR A 223 1.83 4.29 -3.55
C TYR A 223 2.80 5.30 -4.18
N TYR A 224 2.52 5.75 -5.41
CA TYR A 224 3.35 6.73 -6.11
C TYR A 224 3.32 8.09 -5.42
N LEU A 225 2.18 8.51 -4.88
CA LEU A 225 2.06 9.74 -4.11
C LEU A 225 3.03 9.72 -2.92
N ALA A 226 3.00 8.66 -2.12
CA ALA A 226 3.81 8.56 -0.91
C ALA A 226 5.31 8.37 -1.20
N VAL A 227 5.62 7.56 -2.21
CA VAL A 227 6.98 7.05 -2.43
C VAL A 227 7.77 7.88 -3.44
N LEU A 228 7.10 8.58 -4.37
CA LEU A 228 7.76 9.34 -5.43
C LEU A 228 7.39 10.83 -5.40
N ILE A 229 6.09 11.14 -5.44
CA ILE A 229 5.63 12.53 -5.59
C ILE A 229 6.00 13.37 -4.36
N ILE A 230 5.75 12.88 -3.14
CA ILE A 230 6.11 13.61 -1.92
C ILE A 230 7.62 13.90 -1.84
N PRO A 231 8.54 12.93 -2.07
CA PRO A 231 9.97 13.21 -2.17
C PRO A 231 10.37 14.24 -3.24
N ILE A 232 9.73 14.21 -4.42
CA ILE A 232 9.97 15.20 -5.48
C ILE A 232 9.58 16.60 -5.01
N LEU A 233 8.41 16.74 -4.39
CA LEU A 233 7.94 18.02 -3.84
C LEU A 233 8.87 18.54 -2.73
N ASN A 234 9.52 17.62 -1.99
CA ASN A 234 10.51 17.93 -0.98
C ASN A 234 11.94 18.13 -1.55
N ARG A 235 12.09 18.20 -2.88
CA ARG A 235 13.38 18.42 -3.58
C ARG A 235 14.45 17.37 -3.29
N ALA A 236 14.05 16.14 -3.02
CA ALA A 236 15.00 15.05 -2.75
C ALA A 236 15.97 14.75 -3.90
N TYR A 237 15.68 15.22 -5.13
CA TYR A 237 16.52 15.04 -6.32
C TYR A 237 17.73 15.99 -6.37
N GLU A 238 17.76 17.06 -5.56
CA GLU A 238 18.83 18.07 -5.58
C GLU A 238 20.17 17.55 -5.02
N HIS A 239 20.15 16.49 -4.20
CA HIS A 239 21.37 15.90 -3.66
C HIS A 239 22.00 14.84 -4.55
N ASP A 240 21.19 14.07 -5.30
CA ASP A 240 21.66 13.03 -6.22
C ASP A 240 20.56 12.67 -7.23
N THR A 241 20.60 13.29 -8.41
CA THR A 241 19.58 13.11 -9.43
C THR A 241 19.66 11.71 -10.08
N GLU A 242 20.86 11.16 -10.25
CA GLU A 242 21.06 9.86 -10.89
C GLU A 242 20.48 8.74 -10.02
N THR A 243 20.84 8.70 -8.73
CA THR A 243 20.31 7.68 -7.80
C THR A 243 18.79 7.77 -7.66
N PHE A 244 18.22 8.98 -7.69
CA PHE A 244 16.77 9.17 -7.64
C PHE A 244 16.06 8.63 -8.90
N VAL A 245 16.62 8.88 -10.08
CA VAL A 245 16.08 8.38 -11.35
C VAL A 245 16.17 6.86 -11.42
N GLU A 246 17.28 6.27 -10.99
CA GLU A 246 17.42 4.81 -10.89
C GLU A 246 16.37 4.20 -9.94
N TYR A 247 16.16 4.81 -8.78
CA TYR A 247 15.13 4.40 -7.84
C TYR A 247 13.72 4.47 -8.45
N ALA A 248 13.39 5.56 -9.14
CA ALA A 248 12.10 5.76 -9.79
C ALA A 248 11.85 4.74 -10.91
N MET A 249 12.88 4.43 -11.71
CA MET A 249 12.80 3.40 -12.76
C MET A 249 12.57 2.01 -12.15
N LEU A 250 13.34 1.64 -11.13
CA LEU A 250 13.20 0.35 -10.44
C LEU A 250 11.78 0.19 -9.86
N LEU A 251 11.28 1.23 -9.20
CA LEU A 251 9.91 1.28 -8.67
C LEU A 251 8.88 1.09 -9.78
N THR A 252 9.03 1.81 -10.89
CA THR A 252 8.07 1.77 -11.99
C THR A 252 8.02 0.39 -12.66
N VAL A 253 9.18 -0.23 -12.90
CA VAL A 253 9.29 -1.57 -13.47
C VAL A 253 8.62 -2.61 -12.57
N ILE A 254 8.94 -2.62 -11.28
CA ILE A 254 8.39 -3.61 -10.33
C ILE A 254 6.88 -3.43 -10.16
N CYS A 255 6.40 -2.20 -9.97
CA CYS A 255 4.97 -1.92 -9.86
C CYS A 255 4.22 -2.34 -11.12
N THR A 256 4.77 -2.07 -12.31
CA THR A 256 4.16 -2.47 -13.58
C THR A 256 4.11 -4.00 -13.71
N ALA A 257 5.20 -4.70 -13.42
CA ALA A 257 5.24 -6.15 -13.44
C ALA A 257 4.18 -6.77 -12.51
N ILE A 258 4.06 -6.26 -11.28
CA ILE A 258 3.05 -6.73 -10.31
C ILE A 258 1.63 -6.43 -10.80
N LEU A 259 1.38 -5.23 -11.34
CA LEU A 259 0.07 -4.89 -11.89
C LEU A 259 -0.32 -5.82 -13.05
N CYS A 260 0.62 -6.11 -13.95
CA CYS A 260 0.40 -7.07 -15.03
C CYS A 260 0.03 -8.44 -14.45
N LEU A 261 0.81 -8.96 -13.50
CA LEU A 261 0.54 -10.25 -12.84
C LEU A 261 -0.84 -10.30 -12.16
N LEU A 262 -1.24 -9.24 -11.46
CA LEU A 262 -2.54 -9.14 -10.79
C LEU A 262 -3.71 -9.00 -11.77
N CYS A 263 -3.48 -8.41 -12.94
CA CYS A 263 -4.53 -8.22 -13.95
C CYS A 263 -4.71 -9.44 -14.87
N ILE A 264 -3.66 -10.27 -15.08
CA ILE A 264 -3.71 -11.45 -15.96
C ILE A 264 -4.92 -12.36 -15.70
N PRO A 265 -5.23 -12.79 -14.46
CA PRO A 265 -6.36 -13.69 -14.20
C PRO A 265 -7.70 -13.09 -14.64
N SER A 266 -7.89 -11.78 -14.42
CA SER A 266 -9.12 -11.09 -14.80
C SER A 266 -9.29 -10.98 -16.33
N VAL A 267 -8.17 -10.75 -17.04
CA VAL A 267 -8.13 -10.72 -18.52
C VAL A 267 -8.40 -12.11 -19.08
N LEU A 268 -7.71 -13.13 -18.58
CA LEU A 268 -7.84 -14.52 -19.03
C LEU A 268 -9.25 -15.07 -18.79
N TRP A 269 -9.84 -14.78 -17.62
CA TRP A 269 -11.22 -15.15 -17.32
C TRP A 269 -12.19 -14.55 -18.32
N LYS A 270 -12.02 -13.27 -18.67
CA LYS A 270 -12.87 -12.58 -19.65
C LYS A 270 -12.70 -13.15 -21.06
N ILE A 271 -11.47 -13.43 -21.50
CA ILE A 271 -11.19 -14.07 -22.80
C ILE A 271 -11.84 -15.45 -22.86
N ARG A 272 -11.75 -16.24 -21.78
CA ARG A 272 -12.32 -17.59 -21.72
C ARG A 272 -13.85 -17.57 -21.76
N HIS A 273 -14.50 -16.59 -21.11
CA HIS A 273 -15.96 -16.44 -21.16
C HIS A 273 -16.48 -15.91 -22.50
N LYS A 274 -15.67 -15.13 -23.24
CA LYS A 274 -16.02 -14.68 -24.61
C LYS A 274 -15.96 -15.82 -25.64
N ARG A 275 -15.25 -16.91 -25.34
CA ARG A 275 -15.09 -18.09 -26.22
C ARG A 275 -16.06 -19.23 -25.93
N ARG A 276 -16.92 -19.13 -24.92
CA ARG A 276 -17.99 -20.14 -24.72
C ARG A 276 -19.16 -19.76 -25.64
N PRO A 277 -19.48 -20.58 -26.65
CA PRO A 277 -20.61 -20.35 -27.55
C PRO A 277 -21.94 -20.41 -26.79
#